data_AF-A0A838PZS2-F1
#
_entry.id   AF-A0A838PZS2-F1
#
_cell.length_a   1.000
_cell.length_b   1.000
_cell.length_c   1.000
_cell.angle_alpha   90.00
_cell.angle_beta   90.00
_cell.angle_gamma   90.00
#
_symmetry.space_group_name_H-M   'P 1'
#
loop_
_entity.id
_entity.type
_entity.pdbx_description
1 polymer ?
#
loop_
_entity_poly.entity_id
_entity_poly.type
_entity_poly.pdbx_seq_one_letter_code
_entity_poly.pdbx_strand_id
1 'polypeptide(L)'
;MRPDNKFSRLRWLAVMAVLAMVAAACGGSPSGTSSEAGGSEAGGSEAGGSEAGGSEAGGSEQAAGGEATETMVFGTSADPVILDGALVSDGESLRAIDQMFEGLVTLAPGGTDVVPGLATDWEVSDNGQAYTFTLQEGVTFHDGEPFNADAVCFNFDRWYNFEGSFQNPAATYYWQTVFGGFAETDPDSGAPEDSLFDSCEATSDTEVTINLTKPSSSFLPAMALTNFTMASPAALEQYKADEGRVNAEGIFNASGTYGT
;
A
#
# COMPACT_ATOMS: atom_id res chain seq x y z
N MET A 1 -39.85 -17.36 -49.59
CA MET A 1 -39.79 -18.37 -48.49
C MET A 1 -39.73 -17.62 -47.16
N ARG A 2 -40.68 -17.85 -46.24
CA ARG A 2 -40.42 -17.65 -44.80
C ARG A 2 -39.94 -18.99 -44.21
N PRO A 3 -39.26 -18.96 -43.07
CA PRO A 3 -39.91 -19.55 -41.90
C PRO A 3 -40.13 -18.52 -40.78
N ASP A 4 -41.36 -18.45 -40.29
CA ASP A 4 -41.70 -17.90 -38.99
C ASP A 4 -41.41 -18.95 -37.90
N ASN A 5 -41.11 -18.52 -36.66
CA ASN A 5 -41.82 -18.89 -35.42
C ASN A 5 -40.95 -18.58 -34.19
N LYS A 6 -41.27 -17.55 -33.39
CA LYS A 6 -42.32 -17.56 -32.35
C LYS A 6 -42.04 -18.52 -31.17
N PHE A 7 -41.12 -18.14 -30.29
CA PHE A 7 -41.32 -18.33 -28.85
C PHE A 7 -41.05 -17.02 -28.10
N SER A 8 -42.09 -16.19 -28.10
CA SER A 8 -42.22 -14.99 -27.29
C SER A 8 -42.83 -15.33 -25.93
N ARG A 9 -42.72 -14.42 -24.95
CA ARG A 9 -43.49 -14.38 -23.68
C ARG A 9 -43.11 -15.42 -22.61
N LEU A 10 -42.16 -15.09 -21.71
CA LEU A 10 -42.38 -15.34 -20.25
C LEU A 10 -41.40 -14.69 -19.23
N ARG A 11 -40.23 -14.16 -19.59
CA ARG A 11 -39.21 -13.75 -18.59
C ARG A 11 -38.81 -12.27 -18.59
N TRP A 12 -39.73 -11.38 -18.97
CA TRP A 12 -39.59 -9.91 -18.94
C TRP A 12 -40.51 -9.25 -17.88
N LEU A 13 -40.65 -9.88 -16.70
CA LEU A 13 -41.56 -9.45 -15.62
C LEU A 13 -40.90 -9.55 -14.22
N ALA A 14 -39.65 -9.09 -14.10
CA ALA A 14 -38.93 -9.01 -12.82
C ALA A 14 -38.07 -7.74 -12.66
N VAL A 15 -38.36 -6.69 -13.45
CA VAL A 15 -37.73 -5.36 -13.34
C VAL A 15 -38.84 -4.32 -13.54
N MET A 16 -39.39 -3.78 -12.44
CA MET A 16 -40.19 -2.54 -12.29
C MET A 16 -41.17 -2.59 -11.08
N ALA A 17 -40.61 -2.56 -9.86
CA ALA A 17 -41.21 -2.12 -8.58
C ALA A 17 -40.09 -2.32 -7.52
N VAL A 18 -39.70 -1.38 -6.67
CA VAL A 18 -40.46 -0.30 -6.03
C VAL A 18 -39.68 1.02 -6.11
N LEU A 19 -40.35 2.11 -6.49
CA LEU A 19 -39.87 3.49 -6.37
C LEU A 19 -40.91 4.30 -5.58
N ALA A 20 -40.44 5.27 -4.80
CA ALA A 20 -41.18 6.27 -4.03
C ALA A 20 -41.85 5.81 -2.71
N MET A 21 -41.34 6.33 -1.58
CA MET A 21 -42.04 7.39 -0.85
C MET A 21 -41.03 8.30 -0.11
N VAL A 22 -41.37 9.59 -0.02
CA VAL A 22 -40.50 10.68 0.45
C VAL A 22 -40.89 11.11 1.88
N ALA A 23 -39.90 11.64 2.59
CA ALA A 23 -39.92 12.18 3.94
C ALA A 23 -41.17 12.98 4.36
N ALA A 24 -41.60 12.78 5.61
CA ALA A 24 -42.00 13.84 6.55
C ALA A 24 -42.18 13.27 7.98
N ALA A 25 -41.49 13.87 8.97
CA ALA A 25 -42.01 14.24 10.30
C ALA A 25 -40.88 14.44 11.33
N CYS A 26 -40.65 15.67 11.74
CA CYS A 26 -40.08 15.96 13.06
C CYS A 26 -41.22 16.05 14.09
N GLY A 27 -40.95 15.64 15.33
CA GLY A 27 -41.63 16.18 16.52
C GLY A 27 -42.55 15.24 17.30
N GLY A 28 -42.38 15.21 18.62
CA GLY A 28 -43.44 14.86 19.57
C GLY A 28 -43.26 13.61 20.43
N SER A 29 -42.51 13.72 21.53
CA SER A 29 -42.84 13.01 22.79
C SER A 29 -44.01 13.75 23.50
N PRO A 30 -44.62 13.28 24.62
CA PRO A 30 -44.27 12.13 25.49
C PRO A 30 -45.51 11.31 25.98
N SER A 31 -45.34 10.61 27.12
CA SER A 31 -46.32 9.82 27.91
C SER A 31 -46.74 8.46 27.32
N GLY A 32 -46.91 7.38 28.07
CA GLY A 32 -46.64 7.04 29.48
C GLY A 32 -46.80 5.51 29.60
N THR A 33 -46.12 4.76 30.46
CA THR A 33 -46.41 4.64 31.91
C THR A 33 -45.56 3.50 32.50
N SER A 34 -45.11 3.68 33.75
CA SER A 34 -44.60 2.74 34.80
C SER A 34 -44.38 1.22 34.50
N SER A 35 -43.48 0.50 35.20
CA SER A 35 -42.91 0.79 36.53
C SER A 35 -41.50 0.22 36.74
N GLU A 36 -40.76 0.91 37.61
CA GLU A 36 -39.82 0.43 38.66
C GLU A 36 -38.96 -0.82 38.41
N ALA A 37 -37.63 -0.81 38.49
CA ALA A 37 -36.69 -0.16 39.44
C ALA A 37 -36.50 -0.88 40.79
N GLY A 38 -35.24 -1.28 41.03
CA GLY A 38 -34.48 -0.97 42.23
C GLY A 38 -33.05 -0.60 41.76
N GLY A 39 -32.34 0.41 42.28
CA GLY A 39 -32.53 1.19 43.51
C GLY A 39 -32.13 0.38 44.75
N SER A 40 -31.36 0.88 45.72
CA SER A 40 -30.57 2.13 45.82
C SER A 40 -29.51 1.97 46.98
N GLU A 41 -28.58 2.88 47.32
CA GLU A 41 -28.30 4.27 46.90
C GLU A 41 -26.84 4.72 47.20
N ALA A 42 -26.61 6.03 47.02
CA ALA A 42 -25.68 7.00 47.60
C ALA A 42 -25.05 6.73 49.01
N GLY A 43 -24.02 7.47 49.45
CA GLY A 43 -23.29 8.59 48.84
C GLY A 43 -22.53 9.41 49.91
N GLY A 44 -21.99 10.58 49.55
CA GLY A 44 -21.36 11.48 50.52
C GLY A 44 -20.38 12.48 49.90
N SER A 45 -20.72 13.76 49.95
CA SER A 45 -19.83 14.88 49.59
C SER A 45 -19.03 15.37 50.80
N GLU A 46 -17.87 15.97 50.58
CA GLU A 46 -17.48 17.16 51.36
C GLU A 46 -16.52 18.06 50.57
N ALA A 47 -16.28 19.27 51.07
CA ALA A 47 -15.76 20.39 50.28
C ALA A 47 -14.59 21.15 50.97
N GLY A 48 -13.87 21.94 50.18
CA GLY A 48 -13.11 23.10 50.67
C GLY A 48 -11.58 22.94 50.71
N GLY A 49 -10.88 24.00 50.32
CA GLY A 49 -9.41 24.08 50.39
C GLY A 49 -8.81 25.01 49.33
N SER A 50 -8.82 26.32 49.58
CA SER A 50 -8.07 27.29 48.76
C SER A 50 -6.68 27.52 49.36
N GLU A 51 -5.63 27.57 48.53
CA GLU A 51 -4.48 28.42 48.80
C GLU A 51 -4.06 29.16 47.53
N ALA A 52 -3.56 30.38 47.72
CA ALA A 52 -3.10 31.27 46.67
C ALA A 52 -1.69 31.77 47.02
N GLY A 53 -0.79 31.76 46.04
CA GLY A 53 0.60 32.19 46.20
C GLY A 53 1.48 31.54 45.12
N GLY A 54 2.26 32.28 44.33
CA GLY A 54 2.37 33.73 44.22
C GLY A 54 2.77 34.16 42.82
N SER A 55 2.57 35.45 42.52
CA SER A 55 3.03 36.07 41.28
C SER A 55 4.50 36.43 41.40
N GLU A 56 5.36 35.88 40.54
CA GLU A 56 6.60 36.54 40.14
C GLU A 56 6.62 36.67 38.62
N ALA A 57 6.53 37.92 38.15
CA ALA A 57 6.82 38.27 36.78
C ALA A 57 8.35 38.44 36.65
N GLY A 58 9.02 37.47 36.03
CA GLY A 58 10.46 37.47 35.85
C GLY A 58 10.85 37.21 34.40
N GLY A 59 11.53 38.18 33.78
CA GLY A 59 12.41 37.99 32.62
C GLY A 59 11.78 37.41 31.34
N SER A 60 11.52 38.28 30.36
CA SER A 60 11.47 37.86 28.95
C SER A 60 12.88 37.52 28.46
N GLU A 61 13.39 36.35 28.86
CA GLU A 61 14.69 35.86 28.42
C GLU A 61 14.51 35.19 27.05
N GLN A 62 14.75 35.99 26.01
CA GLN A 62 14.61 35.56 24.61
C GLN A 62 15.73 34.59 24.28
N ALA A 63 15.48 33.30 24.51
CA ALA A 63 16.38 32.22 24.18
C ALA A 63 16.77 32.31 22.69
N ALA A 64 18.08 32.39 22.42
CA ALA A 64 18.61 32.39 21.07
C ALA A 64 18.28 31.07 20.37
N GLY A 65 18.05 31.13 19.06
CA GLY A 65 17.57 30.00 18.28
C GLY A 65 18.52 28.79 18.32
N GLY A 66 17.99 27.65 18.76
CA GLY A 66 18.30 26.40 18.07
C GLY A 66 17.42 26.30 16.83
N GLU A 67 17.87 25.58 15.80
CA GLU A 67 16.96 25.14 14.74
C GLU A 67 15.88 24.27 15.40
N ALA A 68 14.62 24.70 15.28
CA ALA A 68 13.52 23.86 15.69
C ALA A 68 13.44 22.70 14.70
N THR A 69 13.82 21.50 15.13
CA THR A 69 13.40 20.28 14.45
C THR A 69 11.88 20.25 14.49
N GLU A 70 11.23 20.62 13.40
CA GLU A 70 9.77 20.67 13.31
C GLU A 70 9.21 19.25 13.32
N THR A 71 8.97 18.73 14.52
CA THR A 71 8.42 17.39 14.72
C THR A 71 6.93 17.37 14.38
N MET A 72 6.60 16.84 13.21
CA MET A 72 5.22 16.48 12.88
C MET A 72 4.84 15.17 13.59
N VAL A 73 3.85 15.24 14.48
CA VAL A 73 3.25 14.05 15.09
C VAL A 73 1.99 13.68 14.31
N PHE A 74 2.00 12.50 13.68
CA PHE A 74 0.88 11.93 12.95
C PHE A 74 0.30 10.74 13.73
N GLY A 75 -1.03 10.67 13.86
CA GLY A 75 -1.72 9.54 14.49
C GLY A 75 -2.20 8.53 13.46
N THR A 76 -1.72 7.29 13.55
CA THR A 76 -2.14 6.17 12.71
C THR A 76 -3.40 5.49 13.27
N SER A 77 -4.04 4.63 12.47
CA SER A 77 -5.21 3.85 12.89
C SER A 77 -4.84 2.46 13.44
N ALA A 78 -3.66 1.96 13.09
CA ALA A 78 -3.02 0.78 13.67
C ALA A 78 -1.48 0.92 13.59
N ASP A 79 -0.76 -0.07 14.13
CA ASP A 79 0.68 -0.20 13.94
C ASP A 79 0.98 -0.84 12.56
N PRO A 80 2.08 -0.46 11.88
CA PRO A 80 2.52 -1.15 10.66
C PRO A 80 2.96 -2.59 10.99
N VAL A 81 2.66 -3.53 10.10
CA VAL A 81 2.87 -4.98 10.35
C VAL A 81 4.03 -5.60 9.58
N ILE A 82 4.26 -5.14 8.34
CA ILE A 82 5.36 -5.55 7.47
C ILE A 82 5.84 -4.30 6.75
N LEU A 83 7.13 -3.98 6.85
CA LEU A 83 7.71 -2.76 6.28
C LEU A 83 8.45 -3.01 4.94
N ASP A 84 8.30 -4.20 4.35
CA ASP A 84 8.72 -4.48 2.97
C ASP A 84 7.52 -4.26 2.02
N GLY A 85 7.68 -3.34 1.07
CA GLY A 85 6.64 -2.98 0.10
C GLY A 85 6.15 -4.17 -0.73
N ALA A 86 7.02 -5.13 -1.06
CA ALA A 86 6.66 -6.27 -1.91
C ALA A 86 5.67 -7.25 -1.23
N LEU A 87 5.58 -7.20 0.10
CA LEU A 87 4.95 -8.22 0.94
C LEU A 87 3.71 -7.72 1.71
N VAL A 88 3.21 -6.52 1.37
CA VAL A 88 2.19 -5.83 2.17
C VAL A 88 1.05 -5.26 1.34
N SER A 89 -0.14 -5.18 1.94
CA SER A 89 -1.34 -4.62 1.30
C SER A 89 -2.22 -3.75 2.20
N ASP A 90 -1.82 -3.52 3.46
CA ASP A 90 -2.51 -2.61 4.35
C ASP A 90 -1.97 -1.17 4.22
N GLY A 91 -2.86 -0.19 4.41
CA GLY A 91 -2.50 1.22 4.24
C GLY A 91 -1.66 1.81 5.37
N GLU A 92 -1.58 1.22 6.57
CA GLU A 92 -0.81 1.79 7.68
C GLU A 92 0.68 1.49 7.49
N SER A 93 1.01 0.26 7.09
CA SER A 93 2.36 -0.12 6.66
C SER A 93 2.81 0.68 5.44
N LEU A 94 1.99 0.76 4.38
CA LEU A 94 2.35 1.48 3.15
C LEU A 94 2.68 2.96 3.42
N ARG A 95 1.94 3.65 4.31
CA ARG A 95 2.24 5.04 4.71
C ARG A 95 3.60 5.21 5.38
N ALA A 96 4.10 4.20 6.08
CA ALA A 96 5.45 4.24 6.65
C ALA A 96 6.51 4.00 5.57
N ILE A 97 6.27 3.02 4.68
CA ILE A 97 7.15 2.65 3.56
C ILE A 97 7.32 3.81 2.58
N ASP A 98 6.24 4.56 2.28
CA ASP A 98 6.26 5.79 1.47
C ASP A 98 7.21 6.89 1.99
N GLN A 99 7.67 6.81 3.25
CA GLN A 99 8.63 7.77 3.84
C GLN A 99 10.08 7.25 3.82
N MET A 100 10.29 5.98 3.43
CA MET A 100 11.55 5.25 3.58
C MET A 100 12.11 4.72 2.25
N PHE A 101 11.26 4.58 1.23
CA PHE A 101 11.64 4.04 -0.08
C PHE A 101 11.10 4.90 -1.22
N GLU A 102 11.69 4.76 -2.39
CA GLU A 102 11.30 5.48 -3.61
C GLU A 102 11.19 4.51 -4.80
N GLY A 103 10.28 4.79 -5.72
CA GLY A 103 10.05 4.01 -6.93
C GLY A 103 10.77 4.60 -8.14
N LEU A 104 10.81 3.84 -9.25
CA LEU A 104 11.34 4.35 -10.53
C LEU A 104 10.56 5.59 -11.00
N VAL A 105 9.24 5.60 -10.77
CA VAL A 105 8.33 6.69 -11.12
C VAL A 105 7.38 6.96 -9.95
N THR A 106 6.69 8.10 -9.98
CA THR A 106 5.64 8.44 -9.01
C THR A 106 4.44 9.11 -9.70
N LEU A 107 3.42 9.50 -8.94
CA LEU A 107 2.26 10.22 -9.46
C LEU A 107 2.34 11.71 -9.14
N ALA A 108 1.97 12.55 -10.11
CA ALA A 108 1.86 14.00 -9.90
C ALA A 108 0.89 14.32 -8.75
N PRO A 109 1.25 15.23 -7.80
CA PRO A 109 0.41 15.55 -6.65
C PRO A 109 -1.02 15.97 -7.04
N GLY A 110 -2.01 15.20 -6.58
CA GLY A 110 -3.43 15.44 -6.88
C GLY A 110 -3.90 15.00 -8.27
N GLY A 111 -3.07 14.29 -9.03
CA GLY A 111 -3.38 13.75 -10.36
C GLY A 111 -3.09 12.25 -10.49
N THR A 112 -3.17 11.76 -11.73
CA THR A 112 -2.83 10.37 -12.11
C THR A 112 -1.72 10.33 -13.17
N ASP A 113 -1.11 11.48 -13.45
CA ASP A 113 -0.02 11.59 -14.42
C ASP A 113 1.24 10.98 -13.81
N VAL A 114 1.85 10.03 -14.51
CA VAL A 114 3.12 9.41 -14.09
C VAL A 114 4.25 10.40 -14.35
N VAL A 115 5.10 10.61 -13.35
CA VAL A 115 6.23 11.55 -13.38
C VAL A 115 7.52 10.88 -12.87
N PRO A 116 8.70 11.41 -13.20
CA PRO A 116 9.99 10.90 -12.73
C PRO A 116 10.07 10.68 -11.20
N GLY A 117 10.81 9.64 -10.83
CA GLY A 117 11.24 9.31 -9.45
C GLY A 117 12.72 8.98 -9.48
N LEU A 118 13.09 7.76 -9.08
CA LEU A 118 14.46 7.24 -9.25
C LEU A 118 14.89 7.10 -10.72
N ALA A 119 13.94 7.02 -11.66
CA ALA A 119 14.17 7.18 -13.09
C ALA A 119 13.81 8.60 -13.54
N THR A 120 14.73 9.26 -14.26
CA THR A 120 14.57 10.62 -14.80
C THR A 120 13.71 10.66 -16.07
N ASP A 121 13.72 9.58 -16.85
CA ASP A 121 13.00 9.43 -18.11
C ASP A 121 12.79 7.95 -18.44
N TRP A 122 11.91 7.64 -19.40
CA TRP A 122 11.71 6.29 -19.90
C TRP A 122 11.24 6.23 -21.36
N GLU A 123 11.76 5.26 -22.10
CA GLU A 123 11.32 4.93 -23.45
C GLU A 123 10.49 3.63 -23.46
N VAL A 124 9.50 3.56 -24.35
CA VAL A 124 8.66 2.37 -24.55
C VAL A 124 8.84 1.89 -25.98
N SER A 125 9.13 0.60 -26.15
CA SER A 125 9.35 0.00 -27.46
C SER A 125 8.10 0.06 -28.37
N ASP A 126 8.29 0.01 -29.70
CA ASP A 126 7.20 0.04 -30.69
C ASP A 126 6.14 -1.06 -30.49
N ASN A 127 6.52 -2.21 -29.93
CA ASN A 127 5.61 -3.31 -29.59
C ASN A 127 5.00 -3.18 -28.18
N GLY A 128 5.41 -2.22 -27.36
CA GLY A 128 4.93 -2.01 -25.99
C GLY A 128 5.36 -3.07 -24.98
N GLN A 129 6.40 -3.85 -25.31
CA GLN A 129 6.88 -4.99 -24.52
C GLN A 129 8.20 -4.72 -23.78
N ALA A 130 8.91 -3.64 -24.09
CA ALA A 130 10.11 -3.25 -23.37
C ALA A 130 9.98 -1.80 -22.90
N TYR A 131 10.41 -1.57 -21.66
CA TYR A 131 10.45 -0.26 -21.01
C TYR A 131 11.87 0.00 -20.55
N THR A 132 12.56 0.94 -21.18
CA THR A 132 13.93 1.33 -20.84
C THR A 132 13.89 2.59 -19.99
N PHE A 133 14.39 2.51 -18.76
CA PHE A 133 14.44 3.62 -17.81
C PHE A 133 15.85 4.20 -17.74
N THR A 134 15.96 5.53 -17.78
CA THR A 134 17.19 6.26 -17.42
C THR A 134 17.16 6.61 -15.94
N LEU A 135 18.13 6.13 -15.17
CA LEU A 135 18.18 6.27 -13.72
C LEU A 135 18.93 7.53 -13.25
N GLN A 136 18.59 8.04 -12.06
CA GLN A 136 19.34 9.11 -11.43
C GLN A 136 20.76 8.67 -11.04
N GLU A 137 21.76 9.48 -11.38
CA GLU A 137 23.16 9.28 -10.98
C GLU A 137 23.40 9.65 -9.50
N GLY A 138 24.28 8.89 -8.84
CA GLY A 138 24.80 9.25 -7.51
C GLY A 138 23.83 9.05 -6.35
N VAL A 139 22.72 8.34 -6.56
CA VAL A 139 21.81 7.92 -5.49
C VAL A 139 22.43 6.72 -4.73
N THR A 140 22.26 6.71 -3.40
CA THR A 140 22.71 5.63 -2.51
C THR A 140 21.61 5.22 -1.57
N PHE A 141 21.51 3.92 -1.28
CA PHE A 141 20.69 3.40 -0.21
C PHE A 141 21.22 3.81 1.18
N HIS A 142 20.41 3.64 2.23
CA HIS A 142 20.76 4.05 3.59
C HIS A 142 21.90 3.25 4.25
N ASP A 143 22.25 2.08 3.71
CA ASP A 143 23.43 1.29 4.07
C ASP A 143 24.72 1.75 3.38
N GLY A 144 24.61 2.63 2.37
CA GLY A 144 25.71 3.18 1.59
C GLY A 144 25.97 2.46 0.26
N GLU A 145 25.22 1.40 -0.07
CA GLU A 145 25.30 0.79 -1.40
C GLU A 145 24.74 1.74 -2.49
N PRO A 146 25.29 1.72 -3.72
CA PRO A 146 24.79 2.55 -4.81
C PRO A 146 23.42 2.05 -5.29
N PHE A 147 22.55 2.98 -5.66
CA PHE A 147 21.40 2.66 -6.51
C PHE A 147 21.84 2.70 -7.98
N ASN A 148 21.69 1.58 -8.68
CA ASN A 148 22.02 1.42 -10.10
C ASN A 148 21.07 0.42 -10.78
N ALA A 149 21.25 0.19 -12.08
CA ALA A 149 20.46 -0.75 -12.86
C ALA A 149 20.49 -2.20 -12.33
N ASP A 150 21.63 -2.67 -11.79
CA ASP A 150 21.71 -4.01 -11.17
C ASP A 150 20.81 -4.10 -9.94
N ALA A 151 20.75 -3.07 -9.10
CA ALA A 151 19.86 -3.02 -7.95
C ALA A 151 18.37 -3.00 -8.36
N VAL A 152 18.03 -2.37 -9.50
CA VAL A 152 16.68 -2.47 -10.08
C VAL A 152 16.39 -3.92 -10.49
N CYS A 153 17.27 -4.55 -11.29
CA CYS A 153 17.06 -5.93 -11.73
C CYS A 153 16.99 -6.92 -10.57
N PHE A 154 17.82 -6.76 -9.54
CA PHE A 154 17.73 -7.58 -8.32
C PHE A 154 16.33 -7.54 -7.68
N ASN A 155 15.71 -6.36 -7.59
CA ASN A 155 14.37 -6.24 -6.99
C ASN A 155 13.31 -6.94 -7.87
N PHE A 156 13.33 -6.73 -9.19
CA PHE A 156 12.42 -7.43 -10.11
C PHE A 156 12.61 -8.95 -10.11
N ASP A 157 13.86 -9.41 -10.18
CA ASP A 157 14.20 -10.83 -10.15
C ASP A 157 13.81 -11.47 -8.81
N ARG A 158 14.01 -10.78 -7.67
CA ARG A 158 13.52 -11.21 -6.36
C ARG A 158 12.01 -11.45 -6.38
N TRP A 159 11.23 -10.48 -6.86
CA TRP A 159 9.77 -10.60 -6.89
C TRP A 159 9.29 -11.72 -7.83
N TYR A 160 9.95 -11.87 -8.99
CA TYR A 160 9.64 -12.91 -9.97
C TYR A 160 10.02 -14.32 -9.50
N ASN A 161 11.08 -14.46 -8.70
CA ASN A 161 11.56 -15.74 -8.16
C ASN A 161 11.04 -16.03 -6.74
N PHE A 162 9.97 -15.38 -6.27
CA PHE A 162 9.32 -15.75 -5.02
C PHE A 162 8.77 -17.18 -5.05
N GLU A 163 9.01 -17.96 -3.99
CA GLU A 163 8.62 -19.38 -3.88
C GLU A 163 7.69 -19.65 -2.69
N GLY A 164 6.93 -20.75 -2.77
CA GLY A 164 6.19 -21.34 -1.64
C GLY A 164 5.24 -20.36 -0.96
N SER A 165 5.51 -20.02 0.32
CA SER A 165 4.63 -19.11 1.10
C SER A 165 4.54 -17.70 0.52
N PHE A 166 5.52 -17.26 -0.28
CA PHE A 166 5.51 -15.95 -0.92
C PHE A 166 4.60 -15.91 -2.17
N GLN A 167 4.32 -17.06 -2.78
CA GLN A 167 3.34 -17.16 -3.88
C GLN A 167 1.89 -17.14 -3.38
N ASN A 168 1.65 -17.14 -2.06
CA ASN A 168 0.31 -16.98 -1.53
C ASN A 168 -0.26 -15.58 -1.90
N PRO A 169 -1.49 -15.47 -2.46
CA PRO A 169 -2.08 -14.19 -2.82
C PRO A 169 -2.23 -13.17 -1.68
N ALA A 170 -2.17 -13.60 -0.42
CA ALA A 170 -2.16 -12.71 0.75
C ALA A 170 -0.76 -12.15 1.08
N ALA A 171 0.32 -12.75 0.56
CA ALA A 171 1.69 -12.25 0.69
C ALA A 171 2.01 -11.22 -0.40
N THR A 172 1.80 -11.58 -1.68
CA THR A 172 2.31 -10.83 -2.85
C THR A 172 1.19 -10.30 -3.75
N TYR A 173 0.07 -9.88 -3.15
CA TYR A 173 -1.15 -9.44 -3.85
C TYR A 173 -0.90 -8.48 -5.02
N TYR A 174 -0.06 -7.46 -4.83
CA TYR A 174 0.21 -6.44 -5.84
C TYR A 174 1.08 -6.95 -6.99
N TRP A 175 2.09 -7.78 -6.70
CA TRP A 175 2.84 -8.49 -7.76
C TRP A 175 1.89 -9.34 -8.60
N GLN A 176 1.07 -10.18 -7.97
CA GLN A 176 0.15 -11.08 -8.69
C GLN A 176 -0.94 -10.33 -9.47
N THR A 177 -1.33 -9.14 -9.01
CA THR A 177 -2.30 -8.28 -9.70
C THR A 177 -1.71 -7.60 -10.94
N VAL A 178 -0.43 -7.20 -10.90
CA VAL A 178 0.23 -6.44 -11.97
C VAL A 178 0.96 -7.36 -12.94
N PHE A 179 1.69 -8.34 -12.42
CA PHE A 179 2.55 -9.25 -13.18
C PHE A 179 1.98 -10.66 -13.32
N GLY A 180 1.12 -11.13 -12.42
CA GLY A 180 0.56 -12.47 -12.50
C GLY A 180 1.44 -13.51 -11.81
N GLY A 181 1.97 -14.45 -12.58
CA GLY A 181 2.76 -15.57 -12.06
C GLY A 181 4.20 -15.24 -11.66
N PHE A 182 4.95 -16.31 -11.40
CA PHE A 182 6.35 -16.33 -10.99
C PHE A 182 7.19 -17.10 -12.01
N ALA A 183 8.51 -17.18 -11.80
CA ALA A 183 9.40 -17.97 -12.64
C ALA A 183 9.02 -19.46 -12.64
N GLU A 184 8.67 -19.99 -11.46
CA GLU A 184 8.08 -21.32 -11.27
C GLU A 184 6.84 -21.19 -10.36
N THR A 185 5.66 -20.99 -10.94
CA THR A 185 4.39 -20.92 -10.19
C THR A 185 3.97 -22.30 -9.65
N ASP A 186 3.82 -22.43 -8.33
CA ASP A 186 3.22 -23.59 -7.67
C ASP A 186 1.70 -23.63 -7.96
N PRO A 187 1.17 -24.70 -8.59
CA PRO A 187 -0.24 -24.79 -8.96
C PRO A 187 -1.21 -24.83 -7.76
N ASP A 188 -0.73 -25.18 -6.57
CA ASP A 188 -1.53 -25.20 -5.33
C ASP A 188 -1.47 -23.85 -4.56
N SER A 189 -0.63 -22.89 -4.99
CA SER A 189 -0.49 -21.57 -4.34
C SER A 189 -1.73 -20.67 -4.50
N GLY A 190 -2.46 -20.83 -5.61
CA GLY A 190 -3.54 -19.94 -6.03
C GLY A 190 -3.09 -18.70 -6.83
N ALA A 191 -1.80 -18.56 -7.12
CA ALA A 191 -1.28 -17.53 -8.02
C ALA A 191 -1.62 -17.83 -9.51
N PRO A 192 -1.65 -16.83 -10.40
CA PRO A 192 -1.79 -17.04 -11.84
C PRO A 192 -0.58 -17.80 -12.42
N GLU A 193 -0.80 -18.70 -13.38
CA GLU A 193 0.29 -19.50 -13.98
C GLU A 193 1.29 -18.61 -14.75
N ASP A 194 0.80 -17.76 -15.66
CA ASP A 194 1.62 -16.94 -16.56
C ASP A 194 2.11 -15.63 -15.91
N SER A 195 3.40 -15.32 -16.07
CA SER A 195 3.97 -13.99 -15.75
C SER A 195 3.87 -13.02 -16.94
N LEU A 196 3.67 -11.74 -16.62
CA LEU A 196 3.84 -10.59 -17.51
C LEU A 196 5.32 -10.16 -17.59
N PHE A 197 6.08 -10.28 -16.50
CA PHE A 197 7.51 -10.00 -16.47
C PHE A 197 8.27 -11.14 -17.16
N ASP A 198 9.22 -10.80 -18.02
CA ASP A 198 10.05 -11.73 -18.79
C ASP A 198 11.51 -11.67 -18.33
N SER A 199 12.11 -10.47 -18.31
CA SER A 199 13.47 -10.24 -17.83
C SER A 199 13.71 -8.78 -17.43
N CYS A 200 14.78 -8.55 -16.67
CA CYS A 200 15.41 -7.25 -16.50
C CYS A 200 16.83 -7.27 -17.09
N GLU A 201 17.20 -6.21 -17.80
CA GLU A 201 18.51 -6.06 -18.44
C GLU A 201 19.16 -4.73 -18.04
N ALA A 202 20.19 -4.81 -17.20
CA ALA A 202 21.08 -3.68 -16.90
C ALA A 202 22.10 -3.50 -18.04
N THR A 203 21.92 -2.47 -18.88
CA THR A 203 22.82 -2.18 -20.02
C THR A 203 23.97 -1.27 -19.60
N SER A 204 23.78 -0.46 -18.55
CA SER A 204 24.79 0.32 -17.84
C SER A 204 24.31 0.65 -16.42
N ASP A 205 25.14 1.24 -15.56
CA ASP A 205 24.75 1.65 -14.20
C ASP A 205 23.46 2.51 -14.17
N THR A 206 23.20 3.29 -15.22
CA THR A 206 22.09 4.25 -15.29
C THR A 206 21.03 3.89 -16.34
N GLU A 207 21.09 2.72 -16.97
CA GLU A 207 20.14 2.30 -18.00
C GLU A 207 19.69 0.87 -17.75
N VAL A 208 18.38 0.69 -17.54
CA VAL A 208 17.77 -0.60 -17.23
C VAL A 208 16.54 -0.81 -18.12
N THR A 209 16.44 -1.98 -18.74
CA THR A 209 15.30 -2.37 -19.58
C THR A 209 14.50 -3.48 -18.92
N ILE A 210 13.21 -3.24 -18.71
CA ILE A 210 12.25 -4.24 -18.24
C ILE A 210 11.50 -4.81 -19.45
N ASN A 211 11.63 -6.12 -19.68
CA ASN A 211 10.96 -6.84 -20.74
C ASN A 211 9.70 -7.55 -20.23
N LEU A 212 8.64 -7.51 -21.05
CA LEU A 212 7.33 -8.05 -20.76
C LEU A 212 6.90 -9.08 -21.81
N THR A 213 6.34 -10.21 -21.37
CA THR A 213 5.86 -11.31 -22.22
C THR A 213 4.77 -10.89 -23.20
N LYS A 214 4.06 -9.79 -22.91
CA LYS A 214 3.02 -9.17 -23.76
C LYS A 214 2.90 -7.67 -23.46
N PRO A 215 2.31 -6.86 -24.36
CA PRO A 215 2.16 -5.42 -24.13
C PRO A 215 1.22 -5.15 -22.95
N SER A 216 1.58 -4.19 -22.10
CA SER A 216 0.79 -3.80 -20.93
C SER A 216 0.67 -2.30 -20.79
N SER A 217 -0.57 -1.79 -20.73
CA SER A 217 -0.85 -0.38 -20.44
C SER A 217 -0.90 -0.08 -18.94
N SER A 218 -0.87 -1.10 -18.07
CA SER A 218 -0.86 -0.93 -16.61
C SER A 218 0.55 -0.98 -16.01
N PHE A 219 1.56 -1.45 -16.74
CA PHE A 219 2.93 -1.59 -16.22
C PHE A 219 3.50 -0.27 -15.69
N LEU A 220 3.64 0.74 -16.56
CA LEU A 220 4.23 2.03 -16.17
C LEU A 220 3.51 2.70 -14.98
N PRO A 221 2.17 2.88 -14.96
CA PRO A 221 1.50 3.47 -13.79
C PRO A 221 1.52 2.55 -12.56
N ALA A 222 1.68 1.23 -12.72
CA ALA A 222 1.91 0.34 -11.58
C ALA A 222 3.27 0.57 -10.92
N MET A 223 4.31 1.02 -11.65
CA MET A 223 5.63 1.35 -11.09
C MET A 223 5.64 2.56 -10.15
N ALA A 224 4.51 3.28 -10.04
CA ALA A 224 4.26 4.29 -9.00
C ALA A 224 3.62 3.73 -7.72
N LEU A 225 3.35 2.41 -7.64
CA LEU A 225 2.90 1.77 -6.41
C LEU A 225 4.09 1.56 -5.47
N THR A 226 3.90 1.88 -4.19
CA THR A 226 4.81 1.62 -3.07
C THR A 226 5.33 0.17 -3.04
N ASN A 227 4.55 -0.78 -3.56
CA ASN A 227 4.93 -2.19 -3.63
C ASN A 227 6.12 -2.50 -4.56
N PHE A 228 6.47 -1.58 -5.47
CA PHE A 228 7.60 -1.72 -6.40
C PHE A 228 8.65 -0.62 -6.19
N THR A 229 8.76 -0.08 -4.98
CA THR A 229 9.89 0.77 -4.58
C THR A 229 11.18 -0.04 -4.48
N MET A 230 12.32 0.62 -4.69
CA MET A 230 13.62 -0.04 -4.73
C MET A 230 14.19 -0.23 -3.31
N ALA A 231 14.50 -1.47 -2.94
CA ALA A 231 15.19 -1.80 -1.69
C ALA A 231 16.64 -2.23 -1.95
N SER A 232 17.54 -2.00 -0.99
CA SER A 232 18.95 -2.40 -1.12
C SER A 232 19.08 -3.93 -1.18
N PRO A 233 19.73 -4.50 -2.21
CA PRO A 233 20.01 -5.93 -2.29
C PRO A 233 20.77 -6.45 -1.05
N ALA A 234 21.80 -5.72 -0.62
CA ALA A 234 22.64 -6.10 0.52
C ALA A 234 21.83 -6.12 1.83
N ALA A 235 20.92 -5.16 2.03
CA ALA A 235 20.06 -5.12 3.20
C ALA A 235 19.03 -6.26 3.20
N LEU A 236 18.39 -6.53 2.05
CA LEU A 236 17.44 -7.64 1.89
C LEU A 236 18.09 -9.00 2.20
N GLU A 237 19.33 -9.23 1.74
CA GLU A 237 20.11 -10.43 2.08
C GLU A 237 20.52 -10.46 3.56
N GLN A 238 21.10 -9.38 4.08
CA GLN A 238 21.61 -9.30 5.46
C GLN A 238 20.52 -9.55 6.50
N TYR A 239 19.34 -8.95 6.29
CA TYR A 239 18.20 -9.04 7.20
C TYR A 239 17.19 -10.11 6.80
N LYS A 240 17.50 -10.86 5.73
CA LYS A 240 16.78 -12.02 5.23
C LYS A 240 15.30 -11.77 4.94
N ALA A 241 14.99 -10.71 4.22
CA ALA A 241 13.61 -10.29 3.93
C ALA A 241 12.70 -11.42 3.40
N ASP A 242 13.29 -12.42 2.74
CA ASP A 242 12.62 -13.58 2.14
C ASP A 242 12.46 -14.79 3.08
N GLU A 243 12.62 -14.63 4.40
CA GLU A 243 12.15 -15.61 5.39
C GLU A 243 10.71 -15.29 5.83
N GLY A 244 9.74 -16.17 5.55
CA GLY A 244 8.33 -16.00 5.95
C GLY A 244 7.50 -17.29 5.86
N ARG A 245 6.29 -17.28 6.43
CA ARG A 245 5.39 -18.45 6.44
C ARG A 245 3.91 -18.06 6.52
N VAL A 246 3.04 -18.87 5.90
CA VAL A 246 1.58 -18.78 6.10
C VAL A 246 1.19 -19.51 7.41
N ASN A 247 0.32 -18.88 8.21
CA ASN A 247 -0.19 -19.46 9.46
C ASN A 247 -1.42 -20.37 9.21
N ALA A 248 -1.94 -21.01 10.27
CA ALA A 248 -3.10 -21.92 10.16
C ALA A 248 -4.43 -21.24 9.75
N GLU A 249 -4.47 -19.91 9.71
CA GLU A 249 -5.62 -19.09 9.34
C GLU A 249 -5.50 -18.55 7.90
N GLY A 250 -4.42 -18.89 7.18
CA GLY A 250 -4.12 -18.41 5.83
C GLY A 250 -3.41 -17.05 5.77
N ILE A 251 -2.99 -16.50 6.91
CA ILE A 251 -2.33 -15.20 7.00
C ILE A 251 -0.81 -15.38 6.81
N PHE A 252 -0.22 -14.67 5.85
CA PHE A 252 1.23 -14.61 5.69
C PHE A 252 1.88 -13.84 6.84
N ASN A 253 2.98 -14.37 7.37
CA ASN A 253 3.79 -13.77 8.41
C ASN A 253 5.25 -13.77 7.96
N ALA A 254 5.79 -12.60 7.64
CA ALA A 254 7.23 -12.42 7.47
C ALA A 254 7.95 -12.69 8.81
N SER A 255 9.15 -13.26 8.71
CA SER A 255 10.10 -13.40 9.83
C SER A 255 11.43 -12.69 9.56
N GLY A 256 11.71 -12.39 8.29
CA GLY A 256 12.73 -11.44 7.86
C GLY A 256 12.29 -9.98 7.98
N THR A 257 13.24 -9.09 7.71
CA THR A 257 13.05 -7.65 7.53
C THR A 257 14.04 -7.15 6.46
N TYR A 258 13.97 -5.89 6.05
CA TYR A 258 14.99 -5.23 5.24
C TYR A 258 15.90 -4.31 6.07
N GLY A 259 15.63 -4.15 7.37
CA GLY A 259 16.34 -3.23 8.26
C GLY A 259 15.99 -3.44 9.74
N THR A 260 16.79 -2.87 10.64
CA THR A 260 16.63 -2.95 12.11
C THR A 260 15.76 -1.85 12.68
#